data_AF-A0A974P7N1-F1
#
_entry.id   AF-A0A974P7N1-F1
#
_cell.length_a   1.000
_cell.length_b   1.000
_cell.length_c   1.000
_cell.angle_alpha   90.00
_cell.angle_beta   90.00
_cell.angle_gamma   90.00
#
_symmetry.space_group_name_H-M   'P 1'
#
loop_
_entity.id
_entity.type
_entity.pdbx_description
1 polymer ?
#
loop_
_entity_poly.entity_id
_entity_poly.type
_entity_poly.pdbx_seq_one_letter_code
_entity_poly.pdbx_strand_id
1 'polypeptide(L)'
;MLVHLKLQLRVCANALLDQAVHVDGISRDDAMKLMTVQAFQQEREAAGKWVRAQLSQAQLPTYFVGWEEHKALRKQAEAKWGKAFTLKRYHDGILAYGSPRRGSPASCCLICRSRSAQIRSSRRRPGPRFTYGLRSGSLVREVREVRDQPDRPRRLTG
;
A
#
# COMPACT_ATOMS: atom_id res chain seq x y z
N MET A 1 18.07 13.05 -19.77
CA MET A 1 18.23 11.94 -18.80
C MET A 1 19.08 12.34 -17.58
N LEU A 2 20.17 13.11 -17.74
CA LEU A 2 21.05 13.58 -16.64
C LEU A 2 20.34 14.42 -15.55
N VAL A 3 19.42 15.30 -15.95
CA VAL A 3 18.67 16.17 -15.02
C VAL A 3 17.82 15.37 -14.03
N HIS A 4 17.26 14.23 -14.47
CA HIS A 4 16.46 13.37 -13.59
C HIS A 4 17.31 12.76 -12.48
N LEU A 5 18.51 12.27 -12.82
CA LEU A 5 19.45 11.73 -11.84
C LEU A 5 19.89 12.80 -10.83
N LYS A 6 20.12 14.05 -11.29
CA LYS A 6 20.41 15.17 -10.39
C LYS A 6 19.26 15.44 -9.40
N LEU A 7 18.02 15.40 -9.87
CA LEU A 7 16.85 15.59 -9.00
C LEU A 7 16.67 14.43 -8.01
N GLN A 8 16.96 13.19 -8.42
CA GLN A 8 16.97 12.03 -7.52
C GLN A 8 18.06 12.15 -6.46
N LEU A 9 19.26 12.58 -6.84
CA LEU A 9 20.36 12.82 -5.92
C LEU A 9 19.99 13.85 -4.85
N ARG A 10 19.27 14.92 -5.23
CA ARG A 10 18.76 15.90 -4.26
C ARG A 10 17.82 15.27 -3.22
N VAL A 11 16.95 14.35 -3.64
CA VAL A 11 16.02 13.67 -2.72
C VAL A 11 16.78 12.77 -1.76
N CYS A 12 17.79 12.02 -2.23
CA CYS A 12 18.63 11.21 -1.36
C CYS A 12 19.48 12.06 -0.40
N ALA A 13 20.12 13.12 -0.90
CA ALA A 13 20.94 14.01 -0.09
C ALA A 13 20.13 14.73 1.00
N ASN A 14 18.88 15.11 0.70
CA ASN A 14 17.97 15.68 1.69
C ASN A 14 17.63 14.70 2.81
N ALA A 15 17.44 13.41 2.49
CA ALA A 15 17.18 12.38 3.49
C ALA A 15 18.41 12.12 4.38
N LEU A 16 19.60 12.09 3.77
CA LEU A 16 20.87 11.96 4.50
C LEU A 16 21.13 13.18 5.40
N LEU A 17 20.88 14.39 4.91
CA LEU A 17 21.05 15.61 5.69
C LEU A 17 20.14 15.64 6.91
N ASP A 18 18.86 15.27 6.76
CA ASP A 18 17.90 15.25 7.87
C ASP A 18 18.33 14.25 8.96
N GLN A 19 18.75 13.04 8.55
CA GLN A 19 19.27 12.02 9.47
C GLN A 19 20.55 12.50 10.16
N ALA A 20 21.50 13.07 9.40
CA ALA A 20 22.79 13.51 9.92
C ALA A 20 22.66 14.68 10.90
N VAL A 21 21.69 15.58 10.70
CA VAL A 21 21.41 16.69 11.62
C VAL A 21 20.77 16.19 12.90
N HIS A 22 19.76 15.32 12.82
CA HIS A 22 18.96 14.94 13.99
C HIS A 22 19.54 13.77 14.78
N VAL A 23 20.36 12.91 14.17
CA VAL A 23 20.93 11.72 14.83
C VAL A 23 22.45 11.84 15.02
N ASP A 24 23.18 12.21 13.97
CA ASP A 24 24.65 12.21 13.99
C ASP A 24 25.26 13.54 14.46
N GLY A 25 24.46 14.61 14.60
CA GLY A 25 24.91 15.92 15.06
C GLY A 25 25.92 16.60 14.12
N ILE A 26 25.74 16.47 12.80
CA ILE A 26 26.66 17.00 11.79
C ILE A 26 26.90 18.52 11.92
N SER A 27 28.15 18.95 11.70
CA SER A 27 28.49 20.38 11.64
C SER A 27 27.88 21.05 10.42
N ARG A 28 27.67 22.38 10.50
CA ARG A 28 27.17 23.16 9.35
C ARG A 28 28.10 23.03 8.14
N ASP A 29 29.41 23.05 8.34
CA ASP A 29 30.37 23.02 7.24
C ASP A 29 30.36 21.68 6.51
N ASP A 30 30.20 20.58 7.25
CA ASP A 30 30.10 19.24 6.64
C ASP A 30 28.75 19.04 5.94
N ALA A 31 27.66 19.57 6.51
CA ALA A 31 26.37 19.64 5.82
C ALA A 31 26.45 20.46 4.52
N MET A 32 27.17 21.58 4.53
CA MET A 32 27.39 22.39 3.31
C MET A 32 28.20 21.61 2.27
N LYS A 33 29.29 20.94 2.65
CA LYS A 33 30.07 20.08 1.75
C LYS A 33 29.24 18.95 1.16
N LEU A 34 28.41 18.28 1.96
CA LEU A 34 27.49 17.23 1.48
C LEU A 34 26.60 17.77 0.36
N MET A 35 26.03 18.96 0.54
CA MET A 35 25.05 19.51 -0.39
C MET A 35 25.68 20.16 -1.63
N THR A 36 26.84 20.82 -1.51
CA THR A 36 27.49 21.50 -2.64
C THR A 36 28.40 20.58 -3.44
N VAL A 37 29.21 19.75 -2.76
CA VAL A 37 30.20 18.87 -3.40
C VAL A 37 29.56 17.57 -3.85
N GLN A 38 28.78 16.91 -2.99
CA GLN A 38 28.22 15.60 -3.33
C GLN A 38 26.89 15.70 -4.08
N ALA A 39 26.04 16.68 -3.76
CA ALA A 39 24.72 16.84 -4.40
C ALA A 39 24.66 17.93 -5.49
N PHE A 40 25.78 18.61 -5.78
CA PHE A 40 25.91 19.65 -6.82
C PHE A 40 24.82 20.74 -6.75
N GLN A 41 24.46 21.13 -5.52
CA GLN A 41 23.49 22.20 -5.26
C GLN A 41 24.20 23.55 -5.16
N GLN A 42 23.44 24.63 -5.41
CA GLN A 42 23.95 25.98 -5.16
C GLN A 42 24.05 26.24 -3.65
N GLU A 43 25.05 27.03 -3.25
CA GLU A 43 25.31 27.34 -1.85
C GLU A 43 24.11 27.97 -1.13
N ARG A 44 23.41 28.89 -1.79
CA ARG A 44 22.18 29.50 -1.24
C ARG A 44 21.07 28.47 -0.99
N GLU A 45 20.92 27.49 -1.89
CA GLU A 45 19.93 26.42 -1.73
C GLU A 45 20.32 25.46 -0.59
N ALA A 46 21.62 25.16 -0.46
CA ALA A 46 22.15 24.35 0.63
C ALA A 46 21.96 25.03 2.00
N ALA A 47 22.27 26.33 2.10
CA ALA A 47 22.06 27.10 3.32
C ALA A 47 20.58 27.17 3.72
N GLY A 48 19.67 27.35 2.76
CA GLY A 48 18.23 27.31 3.02
C GLY A 48 17.76 25.95 3.55
N LYS A 49 18.30 24.85 3.01
CA LYS A 49 17.99 23.49 3.49
C LYS A 49 18.55 23.22 4.89
N TRP A 50 19.75 23.72 5.20
CA TRP A 50 20.32 23.66 6.55
C TRP A 50 19.43 24.34 7.59
N VAL A 51 18.99 25.57 7.31
CA VAL A 51 18.06 26.28 8.21
C VAL A 51 16.75 25.50 8.36
N ARG A 52 16.22 24.94 7.27
CA ARG A 52 15.00 24.12 7.32
C ARG A 52 15.18 22.82 8.12
N ALA A 53 16.33 22.15 8.01
CA ALA A 53 16.62 20.94 8.77
C ALA A 53 16.69 21.21 10.29
N GLN A 54 17.13 22.40 10.69
CA GLN A 54 17.11 22.80 12.11
C GLN A 54 15.69 23.10 12.61
N LEU A 55 14.84 23.70 11.76
CA LEU A 55 13.48 24.12 12.13
C LEU A 55 12.42 23.03 11.97
N SER A 56 12.71 21.98 11.20
CA SER A 56 11.76 20.91 10.89
C SER A 56 12.43 19.53 10.94
N GLN A 57 11.69 18.55 11.46
CA GLN A 57 12.13 17.18 11.61
C GLN A 57 11.36 16.27 10.64
N ALA A 58 12.03 15.27 10.06
CA ALA A 58 11.43 14.22 9.23
C ALA A 58 10.67 14.69 7.96
N GLN A 59 10.70 15.99 7.64
CA GLN A 59 9.99 16.54 6.50
C GLN A 59 10.77 16.33 5.19
N LEU A 60 12.09 16.51 5.22
CA LEU A 60 12.98 16.35 4.09
C LEU A 60 13.02 14.92 3.49
N PRO A 61 13.00 13.82 4.29
CA PRO A 61 13.01 12.46 3.75
C PRO A 61 11.67 11.99 3.17
N THR A 62 10.57 12.75 3.31
CA THR A 62 9.24 12.32 2.86
C THR A 62 9.17 11.94 1.38
N TYR A 63 9.86 12.68 0.51
CA TYR A 63 9.95 12.38 -0.92
C TYR A 63 10.72 11.08 -1.21
N PHE A 64 11.79 10.82 -0.44
CA PHE A 64 12.59 9.61 -0.58
C PHE A 64 11.77 8.39 -0.15
N VAL A 65 11.20 8.45 1.06
CA VAL A 65 10.41 7.35 1.63
C VAL A 65 9.17 7.09 0.79
N GLY A 66 8.44 8.13 0.36
CA GLY A 66 7.26 7.96 -0.50
C GLY A 66 7.59 7.27 -1.82
N TRP A 67 8.73 7.61 -2.44
CA TRP A 67 9.17 6.97 -3.68
C TRP A 67 9.59 5.50 -3.47
N GLU A 68 10.35 5.20 -2.42
CA GLU A 68 10.71 3.82 -2.07
C GLU A 68 9.48 2.94 -1.84
N GLU A 69 8.50 3.46 -1.10
CA GLU A 69 7.25 2.75 -0.83
C GLU A 69 6.43 2.51 -2.11
N HIS A 70 6.35 3.49 -3.02
CA HIS A 70 5.70 3.30 -4.32
C HIS A 70 6.38 2.22 -5.18
N LYS A 71 7.72 2.15 -5.15
CA LYS A 71 8.47 1.09 -5.85
C LYS A 71 8.26 -0.27 -5.21
N ALA A 72 8.28 -0.35 -3.89
CA ALA A 72 8.05 -1.59 -3.16
C ALA A 72 6.65 -2.14 -3.43
N LEU A 73 5.64 -1.28 -3.40
CA LEU A 73 4.25 -1.63 -3.68
C LEU A 73 4.06 -2.11 -5.13
N ARG A 74 4.76 -1.49 -6.09
CA ARG A 74 4.80 -1.94 -7.48
C ARG A 74 5.40 -3.33 -7.60
N LYS A 75 6.57 -3.58 -7.00
CA LYS A 75 7.22 -4.90 -7.00
C LYS A 75 6.32 -5.97 -6.40
N GLN A 76 5.61 -5.65 -5.31
CA GLN A 76 4.64 -6.57 -4.70
C GLN A 76 3.44 -6.85 -5.62
N ALA A 77 2.93 -5.84 -6.33
CA ALA A 77 1.84 -6.02 -7.29
C ALA A 77 2.28 -6.86 -8.51
N GLU A 78 3.49 -6.61 -9.03
CA GLU A 78 4.11 -7.40 -10.10
C GLU A 78 4.25 -8.87 -9.69
N ALA A 79 4.77 -9.13 -8.49
CA ALA A 79 4.92 -10.49 -7.95
C ALA A 79 3.58 -11.21 -7.76
N LYS A 80 2.53 -10.52 -7.27
CA LYS A 80 1.23 -11.16 -7.01
C LYS A 80 0.35 -11.32 -8.24
N TRP A 81 0.44 -10.42 -9.23
CA TRP A 81 -0.39 -10.49 -10.44
C TRP A 81 0.30 -11.20 -11.61
N GLY A 82 1.63 -11.31 -11.60
CA GLY A 82 2.40 -12.03 -12.60
C GLY A 82 2.04 -11.60 -14.02
N LYS A 83 1.61 -12.56 -14.86
CA LYS A 83 1.21 -12.32 -16.26
C LYS A 83 0.01 -11.38 -16.43
N ALA A 84 -0.81 -11.19 -15.38
CA ALA A 84 -1.95 -10.27 -15.40
C ALA A 84 -1.57 -8.84 -14.96
N PHE A 85 -0.29 -8.57 -14.72
CA PHE A 85 0.20 -7.24 -14.39
C PHE A 85 0.17 -6.32 -15.62
N THR A 86 -0.35 -5.12 -15.44
CA THR A 86 -0.29 -4.05 -16.44
C THR A 86 -0.14 -2.72 -15.72
N LEU A 87 0.75 -1.86 -16.22
CA LEU A 87 1.02 -0.54 -15.64
C LEU A 87 -0.25 0.31 -15.49
N LYS A 88 -1.14 0.29 -16.47
CA LYS A 88 -2.43 0.99 -16.42
C LYS A 88 -3.28 0.55 -15.22
N ARG A 89 -3.48 -0.76 -15.07
CA ARG A 89 -4.26 -1.34 -13.96
C ARG A 89 -3.68 -0.97 -12.60
N TYR A 90 -2.36 -0.96 -12.50
CA TYR A 90 -1.64 -0.58 -11.29
C TYR A 90 -1.86 0.91 -10.93
N HIS A 91 -1.66 1.82 -11.89
CA HIS A 91 -1.82 3.26 -11.66
C HIS A 91 -3.28 3.64 -11.39
N ASP A 92 -4.24 3.14 -12.18
CA ASP A 92 -5.67 3.38 -11.97
C ASP A 92 -6.09 2.92 -10.57
N GLY A 93 -5.56 1.78 -10.14
CA GLY A 93 -5.82 1.22 -8.83
C GLY A 93 -5.30 2.11 -7.69
N ILE A 94 -4.06 2.58 -7.76
CA ILE A 94 -3.45 3.40 -6.68
C ILE A 94 -4.09 4.77 -6.60
N LEU A 95 -4.29 5.43 -7.74
CA LEU A 95 -4.81 6.79 -7.80
C LEU A 95 -6.27 6.87 -7.33
N ALA A 96 -7.04 5.79 -7.46
CA ALA A 96 -8.42 5.72 -6.98
C ALA A 96 -8.57 5.88 -5.45
N TYR A 97 -7.52 5.63 -4.66
CA TYR A 97 -7.56 5.79 -3.20
C TYR A 97 -7.14 7.19 -2.73
N GLY A 98 -6.72 8.08 -3.63
CA GLY A 98 -6.23 9.42 -3.27
C GLY A 98 -4.87 9.37 -2.57
N SER A 99 -4.77 9.97 -1.38
CA SER A 99 -3.55 10.05 -0.57
C SER A 99 -3.64 9.18 0.70
N PRO A 100 -3.68 7.84 0.56
CA PRO A 100 -3.75 6.96 1.71
C PRO A 100 -2.45 7.00 2.52
N ARG A 101 -2.57 6.90 3.85
CA ARG A 101 -1.41 6.74 4.73
C ARG A 101 -0.74 5.37 4.49
N ARG A 102 0.57 5.33 4.77
CA ARG A 102 1.38 4.11 4.80
C ARG A 102 0.70 3.04 5.66
N GLY A 103 0.61 1.82 5.15
CA GLY A 103 0.02 0.67 5.86
C GLY A 103 -1.51 0.65 5.93
N SER A 104 -2.22 1.58 5.28
CA SER A 104 -3.68 1.51 5.24
C SER A 104 -4.18 0.24 4.54
N PRO A 105 -5.30 -0.36 4.99
CA PRO A 105 -5.87 -1.56 4.38
C PRO A 105 -6.25 -1.38 2.90
N ALA A 106 -6.38 -0.14 2.42
CA ALA A 106 -6.55 0.22 1.01
C ALA A 106 -5.38 -0.23 0.13
N SER A 107 -4.14 -0.06 0.60
CA SER A 107 -2.92 -0.49 -0.09
C SER A 107 -2.84 -2.02 -0.22
N CYS A 108 -3.26 -2.75 0.82
CA CYS A 108 -3.36 -4.21 0.79
C CYS A 108 -4.54 -4.69 -0.09
N CYS A 109 -5.65 -3.96 -0.10
CA CYS A 109 -6.84 -4.24 -0.92
C CYS A 109 -6.55 -4.21 -2.42
N LEU A 110 -5.69 -3.30 -2.89
CA LEU A 110 -5.25 -3.26 -4.28
C LEU A 110 -4.75 -4.61 -4.75
N ILE A 111 -3.84 -5.18 -3.99
CA ILE A 111 -3.15 -6.40 -4.39
C ILE A 111 -4.07 -7.62 -4.24
N CYS A 112 -4.93 -7.67 -3.22
CA CYS A 112 -5.80 -8.82 -2.93
C CYS A 112 -7.10 -8.89 -3.77
N ARG A 113 -7.60 -7.78 -4.33
CA ARG A 113 -8.89 -7.76 -5.06
C ARG A 113 -8.90 -8.52 -6.39
N SER A 114 -7.74 -8.91 -6.94
CA SER A 114 -7.67 -9.57 -8.25
C SER A 114 -8.14 -11.04 -8.27
N ARG A 115 -8.08 -11.78 -7.15
CA ARG A 115 -8.63 -13.15 -7.07
C ARG A 115 -10.13 -13.19 -6.78
N SER A 116 -10.65 -12.24 -6.01
CA SER A 116 -12.06 -12.21 -5.62
C SER A 116 -13.01 -11.86 -6.77
N ALA A 117 -12.52 -11.14 -7.79
CA ALA A 117 -13.30 -10.84 -8.99
C ALA A 117 -13.47 -12.05 -9.91
N GLN A 118 -12.45 -12.91 -10.03
CA GLN A 118 -12.49 -14.13 -10.85
C GLN A 118 -13.33 -15.26 -10.20
N ILE A 119 -13.37 -15.31 -8.87
CA ILE A 119 -14.22 -16.26 -8.12
C ILE A 119 -15.70 -15.85 -8.17
N ARG A 120 -16.01 -14.55 -8.35
CA ARG A 120 -17.40 -14.08 -8.50
C ARG A 120 -18.02 -14.35 -9.87
N SER A 121 -17.24 -14.45 -10.94
CA SER A 121 -17.78 -14.76 -12.28
C SER A 121 -17.98 -16.26 -12.53
N SER A 122 -17.32 -17.14 -11.77
CA SER A 122 -17.49 -18.61 -11.87
C SER A 122 -18.54 -19.20 -10.91
N ARG A 123 -19.09 -18.41 -9.97
CA ARG A 123 -20.21 -18.82 -9.08
C ARG A 123 -21.59 -18.34 -9.55
N ARG A 124 -21.83 -18.30 -10.87
CA ARG A 124 -23.18 -18.28 -11.45
C ARG A 124 -23.56 -19.65 -12.02
N ARG A 125 -23.50 -20.68 -11.18
CA ARG A 125 -24.41 -21.83 -11.27
C ARG A 125 -24.90 -22.06 -9.84
N PRO A 126 -26.21 -22.10 -9.59
CA PRO A 126 -26.71 -22.40 -8.26
C PRO A 126 -26.38 -23.87 -7.98
N GLY A 127 -25.32 -24.11 -7.20
CA GLY A 127 -25.09 -25.40 -6.57
C GLY A 127 -26.13 -25.62 -5.45
N PRO A 128 -26.49 -26.87 -5.13
CA PRO A 128 -27.55 -27.17 -4.16
C PRO A 128 -27.16 -26.62 -2.78
N ARG A 129 -28.13 -25.97 -2.11
CA ARG A 129 -27.96 -25.44 -0.75
C ARG A 129 -27.84 -26.61 0.23
N PHE A 130 -26.64 -26.80 0.78
CA PHE A 130 -26.43 -27.66 1.95
C PHE A 130 -26.71 -26.87 3.22
N THR A 131 -27.71 -27.29 3.99
CA THR A 131 -27.93 -26.83 5.37
C THR A 131 -27.24 -27.81 6.32
N TYR A 132 -26.45 -27.29 7.27
CA TYR A 132 -25.82 -28.09 8.31
C TYR A 132 -26.66 -28.00 9.58
N GLY A 133 -27.12 -29.14 10.10
CA GLY A 133 -27.70 -29.24 11.44
C GLY A 133 -26.67 -29.82 12.41
N LEU A 134 -26.34 -29.08 13.46
CA LEU A 134 -25.56 -29.60 14.58
C LEU A 134 -26.50 -30.39 15.51
N ARG A 135 -26.37 -31.71 15.53
CA ARG A 135 -26.73 -32.52 16.71
C ARG A 135 -25.45 -33.10 17.28
N SER A 136 -25.32 -32.94 18.59
CA SER A 136 -24.40 -33.62 19.50
C SER A 136 -23.49 -34.69 18.85
N GLY A 137 -22.23 -34.32 18.64
CA GLY A 137 -21.11 -35.26 18.77
C GLY A 137 -20.77 -36.22 17.63
N SER A 138 -21.23 -36.04 16.39
CA SER A 138 -20.58 -36.64 15.19
C SER A 138 -21.19 -36.13 13.87
N LEU A 139 -20.34 -35.87 12.87
CA LEU A 139 -20.71 -35.23 11.59
C LEU A 139 -21.05 -36.32 10.55
N VAL A 140 -22.32 -36.72 10.44
CA VAL A 140 -22.78 -37.69 9.42
C VAL A 140 -23.50 -36.94 8.29
N ARG A 141 -23.08 -37.20 7.03
CA ARG A 141 -23.71 -36.65 5.82
C ARG A 141 -24.94 -37.49 5.46
N GLU A 142 -26.15 -36.96 5.63
CA GLU A 142 -27.35 -37.56 5.05
C GLU A 142 -27.89 -36.66 3.94
N VAL A 143 -28.05 -37.21 2.73
CA VAL A 143 -28.61 -36.53 1.56
C VAL A 143 -30.08 -36.93 1.48
N ARG A 144 -31.00 -36.02 1.83
CA ARG A 144 -32.43 -36.17 1.53
C ARG A 144 -32.93 -34.96 0.76
N GLU A 145 -33.46 -35.23 -0.42
CA GLU A 145 -34.11 -34.29 -1.33
C GLU A 145 -35.55 -34.03 -0.85
N VAL A 146 -35.91 -32.77 -0.61
CA VAL A 146 -37.28 -32.40 -0.17
C VAL A 146 -37.77 -31.20 -0.99
N ARG A 147 -38.87 -31.44 -1.72
CA ARG A 147 -39.62 -30.48 -2.55
C ARG A 147 -40.35 -29.42 -1.70
N ASP A 148 -40.59 -28.28 -2.35
CA ASP A 148 -41.19 -27.03 -1.89
C ASP A 148 -42.27 -27.09 -0.78
N GLN A 149 -42.09 -26.21 0.20
CA GLN A 149 -43.09 -25.68 1.14
C GLN A 149 -43.96 -24.62 0.42
N PRO A 150 -45.21 -24.29 0.85
CA PRO A 150 -45.34 -23.41 2.04
C PRO A 150 -46.68 -23.48 2.80
N ASP A 151 -46.67 -23.22 4.11
CA ASP A 151 -47.72 -22.34 4.66
C ASP A 151 -47.35 -21.60 5.97
N ARG A 152 -48.04 -20.46 6.09
CA ARG A 152 -48.07 -19.27 6.96
C ARG A 152 -47.62 -19.23 8.44
N PRO A 153 -47.55 -18.00 9.02
CA PRO A 153 -46.74 -17.69 10.19
C PRO A 153 -47.51 -17.48 11.52
N ARG A 154 -46.72 -17.58 12.60
CA ARG A 154 -46.69 -16.79 13.87
C ARG A 154 -47.69 -17.08 15.01
N ARG A 155 -47.14 -16.88 16.22
CA ARG A 155 -47.73 -16.63 17.56
C ARG A 155 -48.06 -17.90 18.37
N LEU A 156 -47.86 -18.01 19.68
CA LEU A 156 -47.46 -17.11 20.77
C LEU A 156 -46.93 -17.96 21.94
N THR A 157 -46.22 -17.29 22.83
CA THR A 157 -45.79 -17.69 24.18
C THR A 157 -46.85 -18.40 25.03
N GLY A 158 -46.38 -19.33 25.87
CA GLY A 158 -47.05 -19.87 27.05
C GLY A 158 -46.02 -20.61 27.88
#